data_AF-A0A9P2MWI1-F1
#
_entry.id   AF-A0A9P2MWI1-F1
#
_cell.length_a   1.000
_cell.length_b   1.000
_cell.length_c   1.000
_cell.angle_alpha   90.00
_cell.angle_beta   90.00
_cell.angle_gamma   90.00
#
_symmetry.space_group_name_H-M   'P 1'
#
loop_
_entity.id
_entity.type
_entity.pdbx_description
1 polymer ?
#
loop_
_entity_poly.entity_id
_entity_poly.type
_entity_poly.pdbx_seq_one_letter_code
_entity_poly.pdbx_strand_id
1 'polypeptide(L)'
;MIKNLPQIVLLNIVGPALFLSWYIPVNHGFWLPIDADIFYFFNQKLVESKAFLWLVALTNNRAFDGCSLLAMGMLMLSFWLKENAPGRRRIVIMGLVMLLTAVVLNQLGQALIPVKRASPTLTFTDINRVSELLSVPTKDASRDSFPGDHGMMLLIFSAFMWRYFGKVAGLIALIIFMVFAFPRVMIGAHWFTDIIVGSMTVILIGLPWVLLTPLSDRLITFFDKSLPGKNKHFQNK
;
A
#
# COMPACT_ATOMS: atom_id res chain seq x y z
N MET A 1 29.16 5.77 8.64
CA MET A 1 28.13 5.60 9.69
C MET A 1 26.77 5.92 9.06
N ILE A 2 25.80 5.00 9.11
CA ILE A 2 24.45 5.26 8.57
C ILE A 2 23.80 6.31 9.50
N LYS A 3 23.69 7.56 9.02
CA LYS A 3 23.20 8.70 9.82
C LYS A 3 21.81 8.46 10.43
N ASN A 4 21.01 7.60 9.79
CA ASN A 4 19.64 7.28 10.18
C ASN A 4 19.49 5.92 10.89
N LEU A 5 20.59 5.33 11.38
CA LEU A 5 20.56 4.01 12.00
C LEU A 5 19.60 3.92 13.21
N PRO A 6 19.55 4.92 14.13
CA PRO A 6 18.60 4.86 15.24
C PRO A 6 17.13 4.80 14.79
N GLN A 7 16.76 5.56 13.75
CA GLN A 7 15.41 5.54 13.20
C GLN A 7 15.09 4.19 12.54
N ILE A 8 16.04 3.62 11.79
CA ILE A 8 15.88 2.30 11.18
C ILE A 8 15.65 1.25 12.27
N VAL A 9 16.46 1.24 13.33
CA VAL A 9 16.32 0.31 14.46
C VAL A 9 14.97 0.48 15.13
N LEU A 10 14.53 1.71 15.41
CA LEU A 10 13.22 1.97 15.99
C LEU A 10 12.09 1.39 15.14
N LEU A 11 12.08 1.67 13.83
CA LEU A 11 11.04 1.16 12.92
C LEU A 11 11.08 -0.37 12.80
N ASN A 12 12.27 -0.97 12.81
CA ASN A 12 12.46 -2.42 12.82
C ASN A 12 12.15 -3.09 14.18
N ILE A 13 11.98 -2.33 15.26
CA ILE A 13 11.41 -2.83 16.52
C ILE A 13 9.88 -2.71 16.49
N VAL A 14 9.37 -1.55 16.03
CA VAL A 14 7.92 -1.28 15.98
C VAL A 14 7.20 -2.22 15.02
N GLY A 15 7.77 -2.52 13.84
CA GLY A 15 7.17 -3.43 12.86
C GLY A 15 6.89 -4.83 13.42
N PRO A 16 7.90 -5.56 13.93
CA PRO A 16 7.70 -6.84 14.58
C PRO A 16 6.83 -6.75 15.84
N ALA A 17 6.98 -5.72 16.67
CA ALA A 17 6.12 -5.54 17.84
C ALA A 17 4.64 -5.42 17.47
N LEU A 18 4.33 -4.66 16.40
CA LEU A 18 2.98 -4.53 15.86
C LEU A 18 2.46 -5.88 15.36
N PHE A 19 3.25 -6.62 14.59
CA PHE A 19 2.88 -7.96 14.13
C PHE A 19 2.61 -8.92 15.28
N LEU A 20 3.52 -8.98 16.26
CA LEU A 20 3.40 -9.87 17.42
C LEU A 20 2.20 -9.52 18.31
N SER A 21 1.85 -8.24 18.41
CA SER A 21 0.64 -7.80 19.12
C SER A 21 -0.65 -8.38 18.54
N TRP A 22 -0.62 -8.73 17.25
CA TRP A 22 -1.75 -9.32 16.52
C TRP A 22 -1.63 -10.84 16.35
N TYR A 23 -0.41 -11.35 16.24
CA TYR A 23 -0.14 -12.77 15.94
C TYR A 23 -0.14 -13.67 17.18
N ILE A 24 0.39 -13.20 18.31
CA ILE A 24 0.54 -14.03 19.54
C ILE A 24 -0.81 -14.27 20.24
N PRO A 25 -1.68 -13.26 20.44
CA PRO A 25 -2.90 -13.47 21.21
C PRO A 25 -3.86 -14.44 20.52
N VAL A 26 -4.53 -15.29 21.30
CA VAL A 26 -5.58 -16.17 20.81
C VAL A 26 -6.64 -15.34 20.08
N ASN A 27 -7.03 -15.76 18.88
CA ASN A 27 -7.98 -15.06 18.02
C ASN A 27 -7.61 -13.59 17.75
N HIS A 28 -6.32 -13.26 17.67
CA HIS A 28 -5.81 -11.89 17.48
C HIS A 28 -6.11 -10.92 18.64
N GLY A 29 -6.62 -11.41 19.77
CA GLY A 29 -6.81 -10.63 20.98
C GLY A 29 -7.71 -9.42 20.77
N PHE A 30 -7.25 -8.24 21.18
CA PHE A 30 -8.04 -6.99 21.09
C PHE A 30 -8.30 -6.53 19.64
N TRP A 31 -7.54 -7.04 18.67
CA TRP A 31 -7.69 -6.65 17.27
C TRP A 31 -8.95 -7.23 16.62
N LEU A 32 -9.36 -8.44 17.01
CA LEU A 32 -10.52 -9.10 16.40
C LEU A 32 -11.84 -8.36 16.66
N PRO A 33 -12.17 -7.89 17.88
CA PRO A 33 -13.34 -7.05 18.10
C PRO A 33 -13.34 -5.79 17.21
N ILE A 34 -12.20 -5.11 17.08
CA ILE A 34 -12.08 -3.92 16.22
C ILE A 34 -12.35 -4.28 14.76
N ASP A 35 -11.73 -5.35 14.28
CA ASP A 35 -11.91 -5.89 12.93
C ASP A 35 -13.38 -6.24 12.65
N ALA A 36 -14.04 -6.92 13.61
CA ALA A 36 -15.43 -7.33 13.52
C ALA A 36 -16.38 -6.13 13.53
N ASP A 37 -16.19 -5.18 14.45
CA ASP A 37 -17.01 -3.97 14.57
C ASP A 37 -16.95 -3.13 13.30
N ILE A 38 -15.75 -2.94 12.75
CA ILE A 38 -15.56 -2.22 11.47
C ILE A 38 -16.29 -2.95 10.34
N PHE A 39 -16.12 -4.28 10.26
CA PHE A 39 -16.79 -5.07 9.22
C PHE A 39 -18.32 -4.99 9.33
N TYR A 40 -18.89 -5.28 10.50
CA TYR A 40 -20.34 -5.27 10.69
C TYR A 40 -20.94 -3.88 10.49
N PHE A 41 -20.24 -2.81 10.92
CA PHE A 41 -20.66 -1.44 10.65
C PHE A 41 -20.86 -1.19 9.15
N PHE A 42 -19.87 -1.52 8.31
CA PHE A 42 -20.01 -1.33 6.87
C PHE A 42 -20.96 -2.34 6.23
N ASN A 43 -21.00 -3.58 6.72
CA ASN A 43 -21.87 -4.62 6.19
C ASN A 43 -23.35 -4.28 6.33
N GLN A 44 -23.76 -3.69 7.46
CA GLN A 44 -25.13 -3.19 7.65
C GLN A 44 -25.43 -2.02 6.71
N LYS A 45 -24.46 -1.12 6.48
CA LYS A 45 -24.64 0.02 5.56
C LYS A 45 -24.88 -0.39 4.11
N LEU A 46 -24.47 -1.59 3.69
CA LEU A 46 -24.73 -2.11 2.35
C LEU A 46 -26.23 -2.23 2.04
N VAL A 47 -27.06 -2.56 3.04
CA VAL A 47 -28.52 -2.70 2.86
C VAL A 47 -29.28 -1.42 3.23
N GLU A 48 -28.74 -0.60 4.13
CA GLU A 48 -29.37 0.67 4.51
C GLU A 48 -29.30 1.74 3.42
N SER A 49 -28.24 1.75 2.61
CA SER A 49 -27.99 2.81 1.62
C SER A 49 -27.61 2.24 0.26
N LYS A 50 -28.54 2.39 -0.69
CA LYS A 50 -28.29 2.03 -2.10
C LYS A 50 -27.13 2.83 -2.69
N ALA A 51 -26.95 4.09 -2.30
CA ALA A 51 -25.83 4.91 -2.74
C ALA A 51 -24.49 4.36 -2.23
N PHE A 52 -24.44 3.94 -0.96
CA PHE A 52 -23.26 3.30 -0.38
C PHE A 52 -22.93 1.98 -1.07
N LEU A 53 -23.94 1.13 -1.30
CA LEU A 53 -23.80 -0.13 -2.03
C LEU A 53 -23.17 0.08 -3.41
N TRP A 54 -23.66 1.03 -4.20
CA TRP A 54 -23.10 1.35 -5.52
C TRP A 54 -21.69 1.92 -5.44
N LEU A 55 -21.41 2.79 -4.46
CA LEU A 55 -20.07 3.34 -4.25
C LEU A 55 -19.07 2.22 -3.98
N VAL A 56 -19.38 1.35 -3.02
CA VAL A 56 -18.50 0.25 -2.62
C VAL A 56 -18.35 -0.77 -3.76
N ALA A 57 -19.42 -1.07 -4.50
CA ALA A 57 -19.36 -1.93 -5.68
C ALA A 57 -18.43 -1.36 -6.78
N LEU A 58 -18.60 -0.09 -7.14
CA LEU A 58 -17.80 0.55 -8.19
C LEU A 58 -16.32 0.62 -7.80
N THR A 59 -16.04 1.04 -6.57
CA THR A 59 -14.68 1.20 -6.03
C THR A 59 -13.95 -0.13 -5.80
N ASN A 60 -14.67 -1.25 -5.74
CA ASN A 60 -14.07 -2.58 -5.58
C ASN A 60 -14.04 -3.41 -6.88
N ASN A 61 -14.35 -2.79 -8.02
CA ASN A 61 -14.17 -3.39 -9.32
C ASN A 61 -12.66 -3.45 -9.67
N ARG A 62 -12.22 -4.52 -10.35
CA ARG A 62 -10.82 -4.68 -10.79
C ARG A 62 -10.34 -3.56 -11.71
N ALA A 63 -11.24 -2.96 -12.49
CA ALA A 63 -10.90 -1.79 -13.31
C ALA A 63 -10.57 -0.55 -12.47
N PHE A 64 -11.16 -0.44 -11.26
CA PHE A 64 -10.91 0.67 -10.35
C PHE A 64 -9.49 0.63 -9.75
N ASP A 65 -8.86 -0.55 -9.69
CA ASP A 65 -7.44 -0.65 -9.32
C ASP A 65 -6.57 0.17 -10.31
N GLY A 66 -6.98 0.29 -11.58
CA GLY A 66 -6.34 1.15 -12.57
C GLY A 66 -6.46 2.65 -12.25
N CYS A 67 -7.55 3.08 -11.60
CA CYS A 67 -7.72 4.47 -11.16
C CYS A 67 -6.67 4.87 -10.11
N SER A 68 -6.26 3.95 -9.23
CA SER A 68 -5.20 4.20 -8.27
C SER A 68 -3.85 4.47 -8.96
N LEU A 69 -3.51 3.67 -9.97
CA LEU A 69 -2.30 3.85 -10.79
C LEU A 69 -2.33 5.15 -11.58
N LEU A 70 -3.50 5.53 -12.12
CA LEU A 70 -3.68 6.82 -12.78
C LEU A 70 -3.49 7.98 -11.79
N ALA A 71 -4.04 7.90 -10.59
CA ALA A 71 -3.87 8.93 -9.56
C ALA A 71 -2.39 9.10 -9.16
N MET A 72 -1.69 7.99 -8.92
CA MET A 72 -0.25 7.98 -8.66
C MET A 72 0.54 8.58 -9.83
N GLY A 73 0.23 8.15 -11.06
CA GLY A 73 0.85 8.60 -12.29
C GLY A 73 0.64 10.10 -12.54
N MET A 74 -0.56 10.62 -12.30
CA MET A 74 -0.87 12.05 -12.40
C MET A 74 -0.08 12.88 -11.38
N LEU A 75 0.05 12.39 -10.14
CA LEU A 75 0.86 13.07 -9.14
C LEU A 75 2.33 13.12 -9.59
N MET A 76 2.90 12.01 -10.06
CA MET A 76 4.26 11.99 -10.59
C MET A 76 4.43 12.86 -11.84
N LEU A 77 3.44 12.86 -12.75
CA LEU A 77 3.42 13.67 -13.96
C LEU A 77 3.45 15.16 -13.62
N SER A 78 2.76 15.58 -12.56
CA SER A 78 2.77 16.99 -12.12
C SER A 78 4.18 17.50 -11.76
N PHE A 79 5.06 16.62 -11.25
CA PHE A 79 6.47 16.93 -11.01
C PHE A 79 7.30 16.83 -12.28
N TRP A 80 7.03 15.81 -13.10
CA TRP A 80 7.72 15.60 -14.37
C TRP A 80 7.57 16.79 -15.33
N LEU A 81 6.37 17.37 -15.43
CA LEU A 81 6.11 18.52 -16.30
C LEU A 81 6.93 19.76 -15.94
N LYS A 82 7.27 19.92 -14.65
CA LYS A 82 8.04 21.06 -14.11
C LYS A 82 9.56 20.90 -14.30
N GLU A 83 10.04 19.72 -14.68
CA GLU A 83 11.45 19.40 -14.76
C GLU A 83 12.03 19.50 -16.18
N ASN A 84 13.34 19.68 -16.25
CA ASN A 84 14.12 19.64 -17.50
C ASN A 84 14.38 18.19 -17.96
N ALA A 85 14.92 18.00 -19.15
CA ALA A 85 15.11 16.66 -19.74
C ALA A 85 15.87 15.64 -18.84
N PRO A 86 16.95 16.03 -18.11
CA PRO A 86 17.59 15.13 -17.14
C PRO A 86 16.75 14.86 -15.89
N GLY A 87 16.05 15.88 -15.36
CA GLY A 87 15.16 15.75 -14.20
C GLY A 87 13.96 14.84 -14.48
N ARG A 88 13.34 15.01 -15.66
CA ARG A 88 12.29 14.15 -16.21
C ARG A 88 12.72 12.68 -16.24
N ARG A 89 13.92 12.42 -16.73
CA ARG A 89 14.49 11.06 -16.75
C ARG A 89 14.67 10.51 -15.34
N ARG A 90 15.20 11.33 -14.42
CA ARG A 90 15.39 10.94 -13.02
C ARG A 90 14.07 10.58 -12.33
N ILE A 91 12.99 11.32 -12.58
CA ILE A 91 11.64 11.02 -12.04
C ILE A 91 11.12 9.67 -12.53
N VAL A 92 11.30 9.35 -13.82
CA VAL A 92 10.92 8.04 -14.37
C VAL A 92 11.72 6.92 -13.69
N ILE A 93 13.03 7.12 -13.48
CA ILE A 93 13.89 6.15 -12.79
C ILE A 93 13.48 6.00 -11.31
N MET A 94 13.12 7.09 -10.63
CA MET A 94 12.58 7.02 -9.27
C MET A 94 11.31 6.17 -9.23
N GLY A 95 10.40 6.34 -10.20
CA GLY A 95 9.22 5.49 -10.36
C GLY A 95 9.58 4.01 -10.56
N LEU A 96 10.59 3.73 -11.38
CA LEU A 96 11.08 2.36 -11.59
C LEU A 96 11.64 1.75 -10.30
N VAL A 97 12.48 2.47 -9.56
CA VAL A 97 13.07 2.00 -8.29
C VAL A 97 11.99 1.79 -7.23
N MET A 98 10.98 2.65 -7.20
CA MET A 98 9.82 2.51 -6.34
C MET A 98 9.01 1.25 -6.69
N LEU A 99 8.71 1.00 -7.97
CA LEU A 99 8.01 -0.22 -8.39
C LEU A 99 8.80 -1.48 -8.07
N LEU A 100 10.12 -1.47 -8.32
CA LEU A 100 11.01 -2.57 -7.94
C LEU A 100 10.97 -2.82 -6.43
N THR A 101 11.02 -1.75 -5.63
CA THR A 101 10.93 -1.82 -4.16
C THR A 101 9.58 -2.41 -3.74
N ALA A 102 8.48 -1.95 -4.33
CA ALA A 102 7.14 -2.44 -4.04
C ALA A 102 7.00 -3.92 -4.34
N VAL A 103 7.49 -4.38 -5.50
CA VAL A 103 7.46 -5.80 -5.87
C VAL A 103 8.30 -6.63 -4.91
N VAL A 104 9.55 -6.23 -4.64
CA VAL A 104 10.45 -6.98 -3.75
C VAL A 104 9.86 -7.08 -2.33
N LEU A 105 9.44 -5.96 -1.74
CA LEU A 105 8.86 -5.97 -0.40
C LEU A 105 7.54 -6.74 -0.35
N ASN A 106 6.69 -6.64 -1.38
CA ASN A 106 5.46 -7.41 -1.44
C ASN A 106 5.72 -8.91 -1.48
N GLN A 107 6.63 -9.36 -2.35
CA GLN A 107 6.97 -10.77 -2.45
C GLN A 107 7.62 -11.30 -1.17
N LEU A 108 8.50 -10.52 -0.54
CA LEU A 108 9.09 -10.89 0.75
C LEU A 108 8.04 -10.94 1.86
N GLY A 109 7.12 -9.97 1.92
CA GLY A 109 6.03 -9.96 2.89
C GLY A 109 5.15 -11.21 2.75
N GLN A 110 4.72 -11.53 1.53
CA GLN A 110 3.90 -12.70 1.24
C GLN A 110 4.65 -14.03 1.50
N ALA A 111 5.96 -14.09 1.24
CA ALA A 111 6.75 -15.31 1.44
C ALA A 111 7.18 -15.55 2.88
N LEU A 112 7.45 -14.48 3.65
CA LEU A 112 8.02 -14.57 4.99
C LEU A 112 6.98 -14.54 6.11
N ILE A 113 5.79 -14.00 5.87
CA ILE A 113 4.70 -13.99 6.84
C ILE A 113 3.93 -15.31 6.67
N PRO A 114 4.00 -16.26 7.62
CA PRO A 114 3.38 -17.57 7.49
C PRO A 114 1.90 -17.54 7.90
N VAL A 115 1.14 -16.59 7.37
CA VAL A 115 -0.26 -16.35 7.75
C VAL A 115 -1.10 -16.34 6.50
N LYS A 116 -2.06 -17.26 6.42
CA LYS A 116 -3.15 -17.20 5.45
C LYS A 116 -4.43 -16.90 6.18
N ARG A 117 -5.05 -15.78 5.83
CA ARG A 117 -6.29 -15.33 6.48
C ARG A 117 -7.36 -15.13 5.42
N ALA A 118 -8.50 -15.76 5.66
CA ALA A 118 -9.71 -15.51 4.87
C ALA A 118 -10.29 -14.15 5.24
N SER A 119 -10.87 -13.44 4.26
CA SER A 119 -11.50 -12.15 4.46
C SER A 119 -12.69 -12.24 5.44
N PRO A 120 -13.15 -11.11 6.00
CA PRO A 120 -14.33 -11.08 6.87
C PRO A 120 -15.54 -11.76 6.24
N THR A 121 -15.76 -11.52 4.93
CA THR A 121 -16.88 -12.10 4.19
C THR A 121 -16.85 -13.61 4.03
N LEU A 122 -15.68 -14.24 4.23
CA LEU A 122 -15.51 -15.69 4.23
C LEU A 122 -15.46 -16.29 5.65
N THR A 123 -15.38 -15.44 6.68
CA THR A 123 -15.21 -15.86 8.07
C THR A 123 -16.54 -15.81 8.84
N PHE A 124 -17.35 -14.77 8.61
CA PHE A 124 -18.64 -14.62 9.27
C PHE A 124 -19.80 -15.19 8.44
N THR A 125 -20.85 -15.68 9.12
CA THR A 125 -22.12 -16.10 8.53
C THR A 125 -23.17 -14.98 8.62
N ASP A 126 -24.25 -15.10 7.83
CA ASP A 126 -25.40 -14.18 7.88
C ASP A 126 -25.05 -12.72 7.57
N ILE A 127 -24.21 -12.53 6.55
CA ILE A 127 -23.69 -11.23 6.11
C ILE A 127 -24.28 -10.82 4.76
N ASN A 128 -24.25 -9.54 4.47
CA ASN A 128 -24.62 -9.00 3.16
C ASN A 128 -23.42 -9.05 2.21
N ARG A 129 -23.56 -9.70 1.04
CA ARG A 129 -22.52 -9.71 0.00
C ARG A 129 -22.91 -8.84 -1.18
N VAL A 130 -21.99 -7.98 -1.62
CA VAL A 130 -22.25 -7.09 -2.75
C VAL A 130 -22.51 -7.89 -4.02
N SER A 131 -21.84 -9.03 -4.22
CA SER A 131 -22.08 -9.93 -5.35
C SER A 131 -23.49 -10.54 -5.37
N GLU A 132 -24.15 -10.62 -4.22
CA GLU A 132 -25.53 -11.14 -4.10
C GLU A 132 -26.56 -10.00 -4.23
N LEU A 133 -26.20 -8.79 -3.80
CA LEU A 133 -27.07 -7.60 -3.86
C LEU A 133 -27.04 -6.89 -5.23
N LEU A 134 -25.93 -7.00 -5.98
CA LEU A 134 -25.77 -6.41 -7.30
C LEU A 134 -25.10 -7.42 -8.25
N SER A 135 -25.59 -7.50 -9.49
CA SER A 135 -25.00 -8.32 -10.56
C SER A 135 -23.72 -7.71 -11.17
N VAL A 136 -23.05 -6.80 -10.46
CA VAL A 136 -21.82 -6.15 -10.91
C VAL A 136 -20.62 -7.00 -10.46
N PRO A 137 -19.64 -7.28 -11.35
CA PRO A 137 -18.43 -8.01 -10.97
C PRO A 137 -17.64 -7.20 -9.95
N THR A 138 -17.60 -7.68 -8.71
CA THR A 138 -16.97 -7.02 -7.55
C THR A 138 -16.09 -8.01 -6.80
N LYS A 139 -14.95 -7.55 -6.28
CA LYS A 139 -14.07 -8.37 -5.43
C LYS A 139 -14.44 -8.12 -3.98
N ASP A 140 -15.41 -8.88 -3.48
CA ASP A 140 -15.95 -8.78 -2.12
C ASP A 140 -15.47 -9.91 -1.18
N ALA A 141 -14.63 -10.82 -1.68
CA ALA A 141 -14.01 -11.88 -0.88
C ALA A 141 -12.54 -12.13 -1.27
N SER A 142 -11.72 -12.53 -0.29
CA SER A 142 -10.34 -12.99 -0.50
C SER A 142 -10.02 -14.16 0.42
N ARG A 143 -9.46 -15.25 -0.13
CA ARG A 143 -9.00 -16.41 0.66
C ARG A 143 -7.63 -16.19 1.32
N ASP A 144 -6.92 -15.16 0.88
CA ASP A 144 -5.58 -14.81 1.34
C ASP A 144 -5.47 -13.29 1.36
N SER A 145 -6.00 -12.68 2.43
CA SER A 145 -6.15 -11.23 2.54
C SER A 145 -4.98 -10.56 3.30
N PHE A 146 -4.10 -11.34 3.92
CA PHE A 146 -3.02 -10.84 4.77
C PHE A 146 -1.64 -11.20 4.19
N PRO A 147 -0.69 -10.25 4.07
CA PRO A 147 -0.84 -8.80 4.25
C PRO A 147 -1.62 -8.15 3.08
N GLY A 148 -2.20 -6.97 3.33
CA GLY A 148 -2.88 -6.19 2.29
C GLY A 148 -1.92 -5.71 1.20
N ASP A 149 -1.94 -6.35 0.04
CA ASP A 149 -1.06 -6.09 -1.11
C ASP A 149 -1.26 -4.68 -1.69
N HIS A 150 -2.52 -4.30 -1.94
CA HIS A 150 -2.87 -3.00 -2.50
C HIS A 150 -2.52 -1.84 -1.57
N GLY A 151 -2.82 -1.99 -0.27
CA GLY A 151 -2.49 -1.01 0.76
C GLY A 151 -0.98 -0.80 0.88
N MET A 152 -0.20 -1.89 0.79
CA MET A 152 1.26 -1.80 0.86
C MET A 152 1.86 -1.04 -0.32
N MET A 153 1.40 -1.28 -1.56
CA MET A 153 1.93 -0.56 -2.73
C MET A 153 1.69 0.96 -2.61
N LEU A 154 0.50 1.37 -2.16
CA LEU A 154 0.13 2.77 -2.00
C LEU A 154 0.88 3.46 -0.84
N LEU A 155 1.16 2.74 0.25
CA LEU A 155 1.99 3.26 1.33
C LEU A 155 3.47 3.39 0.93
N ILE A 156 4.01 2.44 0.16
CA ILE A 156 5.36 2.56 -0.42
C ILE A 156 5.43 3.78 -1.34
N PHE A 157 4.42 3.98 -2.18
CA PHE A 157 4.30 5.18 -3.00
C PHE A 157 4.32 6.45 -2.14
N SER A 158 3.48 6.52 -1.09
CA SER A 158 3.45 7.68 -0.18
C SER A 158 4.80 7.99 0.44
N ALA A 159 5.54 6.98 0.88
CA ALA A 159 6.87 7.15 1.45
C ALA A 159 7.92 7.62 0.40
N PHE A 160 7.87 7.10 -0.83
CA PHE A 160 8.72 7.60 -1.92
C PHE A 160 8.39 9.05 -2.27
N MET A 161 7.11 9.40 -2.36
CA MET A 161 6.65 10.77 -2.59
C MET A 161 7.15 11.71 -1.49
N TRP A 162 7.04 11.28 -0.24
CA TRP A 162 7.54 12.02 0.91
C TRP A 162 9.05 12.26 0.84
N ARG A 163 9.82 11.21 0.50
CA ARG A 163 11.29 11.25 0.49
C ARG A 163 11.88 12.10 -0.64
N TYR A 164 11.30 12.03 -1.84
CA TYR A 164 11.88 12.61 -3.05
C TYR A 164 11.19 13.90 -3.53
N PHE A 165 9.90 14.07 -3.23
CA PHE A 165 9.10 15.19 -3.71
C PHE A 165 8.56 16.08 -2.57
N GLY A 166 8.85 15.72 -1.31
CA GLY A 166 8.56 16.51 -0.12
C GLY A 166 7.26 16.14 0.60
N LYS A 167 7.06 16.77 1.77
CA LYS A 167 5.98 16.42 2.71
C LYS A 167 4.57 16.57 2.10
N VAL A 168 4.35 17.62 1.30
CA VAL A 168 3.05 17.87 0.66
C VAL A 168 2.72 16.75 -0.33
N ALA A 169 3.68 16.32 -1.15
CA ALA A 169 3.50 15.22 -2.09
C ALA A 169 3.23 13.90 -1.35
N GLY A 170 3.96 13.65 -0.26
CA GLY A 170 3.72 12.50 0.61
C GLY A 170 2.32 12.50 1.25
N LEU A 171 1.83 13.66 1.69
CA LEU A 171 0.48 13.80 2.24
C LEU A 171 -0.60 13.57 1.18
N ILE A 172 -0.45 14.12 -0.02
CA ILE A 172 -1.36 13.85 -1.14
C ILE A 172 -1.38 12.36 -1.46
N ALA A 173 -0.21 11.72 -1.51
CA ALA A 173 -0.10 10.29 -1.73
C ALA A 173 -0.72 9.45 -0.59
N LEU A 174 -0.69 9.94 0.65
CA LEU A 174 -1.39 9.30 1.77
C LEU A 174 -2.91 9.41 1.63
N ILE A 175 -3.42 10.54 1.13
CA ILE A 175 -4.85 10.69 0.80
C ILE A 175 -5.24 9.71 -0.30
N ILE A 176 -4.41 9.56 -1.35
CA ILE A 176 -4.61 8.53 -2.39
C ILE A 176 -4.68 7.15 -1.75
N PHE A 177 -3.74 6.79 -0.86
CA PHE A 177 -3.79 5.54 -0.10
C PHE A 177 -5.15 5.35 0.61
N MET A 178 -5.61 6.35 1.37
CA MET A 178 -6.88 6.24 2.11
C MET A 178 -8.08 6.01 1.18
N VAL A 179 -8.14 6.76 0.07
CA VAL A 179 -9.26 6.68 -0.88
C VAL A 179 -9.32 5.31 -1.60
N PHE A 180 -8.18 4.71 -1.91
CA PHE A 180 -8.12 3.47 -2.70
C PHE A 180 -7.98 2.19 -1.86
N ALA A 181 -7.40 2.26 -0.66
CA ALA A 181 -7.26 1.09 0.21
C ALA A 181 -8.53 0.82 1.05
N PHE A 182 -9.19 1.87 1.53
CA PHE A 182 -10.32 1.71 2.47
C PHE A 182 -11.57 1.05 1.87
N PRO A 183 -11.93 1.24 0.57
CA PRO A 183 -13.03 0.51 -0.05
C PRO A 183 -12.92 -1.02 0.09
N ARG A 184 -11.70 -1.57 0.12
CA ARG A 184 -11.44 -3.01 0.29
C ARG A 184 -11.82 -3.52 1.68
N VAL A 185 -11.69 -2.66 2.70
CA VAL A 185 -12.17 -2.92 4.07
C VAL A 185 -13.69 -2.77 4.13
N MET A 186 -14.23 -1.73 3.51
CA MET A 186 -15.67 -1.43 3.52
C MET A 186 -16.51 -2.52 2.86
N ILE A 187 -16.01 -3.16 1.80
CA ILE A 187 -16.70 -4.29 1.16
C ILE A 187 -16.49 -5.62 1.92
N GLY A 188 -15.54 -5.67 2.85
CA GLY A 188 -15.17 -6.88 3.58
C GLY A 188 -14.27 -7.85 2.80
N ALA A 189 -13.56 -7.38 1.76
CA ALA A 189 -12.54 -8.16 1.05
C ALA A 189 -11.22 -8.26 1.83
N HIS A 190 -10.96 -7.29 2.71
CA HIS A 190 -9.83 -7.28 3.64
C HIS A 190 -10.30 -6.87 5.04
N TRP A 191 -9.61 -7.38 6.05
CA TRP A 191 -9.72 -6.89 7.42
C TRP A 191 -9.02 -5.54 7.56
N PHE A 192 -9.41 -4.75 8.55
CA PHE A 192 -8.70 -3.51 8.88
C PHE A 192 -7.24 -3.79 9.26
N THR A 193 -7.01 -4.86 10.01
CA THR A 193 -5.67 -5.32 10.41
C THR A 193 -4.83 -5.85 9.25
N ASP A 194 -5.42 -6.28 8.13
CA ASP A 194 -4.63 -6.67 6.94
C ASP A 194 -3.80 -5.49 6.42
N ILE A 195 -4.34 -4.27 6.56
CA ILE A 195 -3.66 -3.03 6.19
C ILE A 195 -2.79 -2.53 7.34
N ILE A 196 -3.39 -2.32 8.52
CA ILE A 196 -2.68 -1.66 9.64
C ILE A 196 -1.62 -2.54 10.26
N VAL A 197 -1.83 -3.85 10.37
CA VAL A 197 -0.83 -4.77 10.88
C VAL A 197 -0.02 -5.34 9.73
N GLY A 198 -0.70 -5.94 8.73
CA GLY A 198 -0.04 -6.62 7.62
C GLY A 198 0.86 -5.71 6.80
N SER A 199 0.27 -4.73 6.09
CA SER A 199 1.04 -3.82 5.23
C SER A 199 2.07 -3.01 6.01
N MET A 200 1.72 -2.49 7.20
CA MET A 200 2.67 -1.69 8.00
C MET A 200 3.83 -2.50 8.53
N THR A 201 3.65 -3.76 8.93
CA THR A 201 4.76 -4.61 9.39
C THR A 201 5.84 -4.70 8.33
N VAL A 202 5.45 -5.04 7.10
CA VAL A 202 6.39 -5.17 5.97
C VAL A 202 7.07 -3.84 5.68
N ILE A 203 6.31 -2.75 5.70
CA ILE A 203 6.83 -1.41 5.43
C ILE A 203 7.79 -0.93 6.52
N LEU A 204 7.45 -1.10 7.79
CA LEU A 204 8.27 -0.66 8.92
C LEU A 204 9.59 -1.45 9.03
N ILE A 205 9.60 -2.70 8.57
CA ILE A 205 10.81 -3.51 8.50
C ILE A 205 11.62 -3.13 7.26
N GLY A 206 11.04 -3.29 6.06
CA GLY A 206 11.78 -3.25 4.81
C GLY A 206 12.07 -1.85 4.26
N LEU A 207 11.10 -0.94 4.34
CA LEU A 207 11.19 0.35 3.66
C LEU A 207 12.25 1.31 4.24
N PRO A 208 12.51 1.33 5.57
CA PRO A 208 13.59 2.12 6.15
C PRO A 208 14.97 1.78 5.56
N TRP A 209 15.23 0.50 5.29
CA TRP A 209 16.49 0.08 4.65
C TRP A 209 16.63 0.64 3.24
N VAL A 210 15.52 0.83 2.53
CA VAL A 210 15.52 1.38 1.17
C VAL A 210 15.66 2.90 1.18
N LEU A 211 14.85 3.59 1.99
CA LEU A 211 14.69 5.06 1.91
C LEU A 211 15.54 5.85 2.91
N LEU A 212 15.90 5.27 4.05
CA LEU A 212 16.72 5.93 5.09
C LEU A 212 18.21 5.59 4.96
N THR A 213 18.56 4.62 4.11
CA THR A 213 19.95 4.38 3.68
C THR A 213 20.19 4.95 2.27
N PRO A 214 21.44 5.03 1.80
CA PRO A 214 21.73 5.42 0.42
C PRO A 214 21.29 4.41 -0.65
N LEU A 215 20.59 3.32 -0.30
CA LEU A 215 20.25 2.24 -1.24
C LEU A 215 19.41 2.75 -2.42
N SER A 216 18.28 3.41 -2.16
CA SER A 216 17.42 3.93 -3.21
C SER A 216 18.15 4.95 -4.10
N ASP A 217 18.97 5.82 -3.51
CA ASP A 217 19.77 6.81 -4.24
C ASP A 217 20.82 6.13 -5.14
N ARG A 218 21.51 5.10 -4.63
CA ARG A 218 22.47 4.31 -5.41
C ARG A 218 21.79 3.57 -6.57
N LEU A 219 20.61 2.99 -6.35
CA LEU A 219 19.84 2.34 -7.41
C LEU A 219 19.41 3.33 -8.48
N ILE A 220 18.92 4.52 -8.08
CA ILE A 220 18.56 5.59 -9.02
C ILE A 220 19.78 5.99 -9.86
N THR A 221 20.94 6.24 -9.23
CA THR A 221 22.18 6.58 -9.95
C THR A 221 22.65 5.44 -10.85
N PHE A 222 22.55 4.20 -10.41
CA PHE A 222 22.89 3.02 -11.22
C PHE A 222 22.01 2.96 -12.48
N PHE A 223 20.69 3.03 -12.34
CA PHE A 223 19.79 3.03 -13.50
C PHE A 223 19.98 4.25 -14.39
N ASP A 224 20.29 5.42 -13.82
CA ASP A 224 20.61 6.61 -14.60
C ASP A 224 21.84 6.41 -15.49
N LYS A 225 22.87 5.71 -14.99
CA LYS A 225 24.07 5.40 -15.78
C LYS A 225 23.85 4.25 -16.78
N SER A 226 23.16 3.21 -16.36
CA SER A 226 23.02 1.94 -17.10
C SER A 226 21.97 1.99 -18.22
N LEU A 227 20.84 2.67 -18.01
CA LEU A 227 19.76 2.70 -19.02
C LEU A 227 20.15 3.57 -20.23
N PRO A 228 19.81 3.15 -21.47
CA PRO A 228 20.07 3.95 -22.66
C PRO A 228 19.27 5.26 -22.64
N GLY A 229 19.79 6.30 -23.30
CA GLY A 229 19.14 7.60 -23.38
C GLY A 229 20.12 8.77 -23.44
N LYS A 230 19.71 9.87 -24.08
CA LYS A 230 20.54 11.06 -24.32
C LYS A 230 20.67 11.99 -23.11
N ASN A 231 19.76 11.89 -22.14
CA ASN A 231 19.63 12.84 -21.03
C ASN A 231 20.24 12.33 -19.72
N LYS A 232 21.42 11.69 -19.79
CA LYS A 232 22.10 11.18 -18.58
C LYS A 232 22.61 12.32 -17.73
N HIS A 233 22.51 12.18 -16.41
CA HIS A 233 23.20 13.09 -15.51
C HIS A 233 24.69 12.70 -15.49
N PHE A 234 25.51 13.39 -16.29
CA PHE A 234 26.95 13.35 -16.09
C PHE A 234 27.23 14.15 -14.81
N GLN A 235 27.30 13.47 -13.66
CA GLN A 235 27.94 14.05 -12.49
C GLN A 235 29.42 14.22 -12.84
N ASN A 236 29.85 15.45 -13.13
CA ASN A 236 31.26 15.78 -13.09
C ASN A 236 31.72 15.59 -11.64
N LYS A 237 32.58 14.59 -11.45
CA LYS A 237 33.48 14.29 -10.34
C LYS A 237 33.02 14.68 -8.93
#